data_AF-A0A7Y6PQ57-F1
#
_entry.id   AF-A0A7Y6PQ57-F1
#
_cell.length_a   1.000
_cell.length_b   1.000
_cell.length_c   1.000
_cell.angle_alpha   90.00
_cell.angle_beta   90.00
_cell.angle_gamma   90.00
#
_symmetry.space_group_name_H-M   'P 1'
#
loop_
_entity.id
_entity.type
_entity.pdbx_description
1 polymer ?
#
loop_
_entity_poly.entity_id
_entity_poly.type
_entity_poly.pdbx_seq_one_letter_code
_entity_poly.pdbx_strand_id
1 'polypeptide(L)'
;MKTVTILLALGGLAGTAHADQCEWVSETQAAKAAAILAKKPKLIEFCEPCGDAAPGEPFVPKTIERAAVGDGYQAVSIDGRSYDLAYTFAKTTDTRYENMAMLVGCPADGVSPSLKIESETPSGVMITADDHRPPAQPPVVLDELPPPETERVVLAAPPSSPQTIVYSTTYTQSISWLAVAIAGVGGFFAGGMTMLGAIALRRRRAMRPRASDLPLR
;
A
#
# COMPACT_ATOMS: atom_id res chain seq x y z
N MET A 1 -24.29 -37.58 30.98
CA MET A 1 -23.18 -36.63 30.73
C MET A 1 -23.41 -36.05 29.34
N LYS A 2 -23.62 -34.72 29.22
CA LYS A 2 -23.98 -34.06 27.95
C LYS A 2 -22.72 -33.46 27.34
N THR A 3 -22.31 -33.99 26.19
CA THR A 3 -21.16 -33.52 25.41
C THR A 3 -21.59 -32.27 24.64
N VAL A 4 -21.00 -31.12 24.98
CA VAL A 4 -21.23 -29.85 24.29
C VAL A 4 -20.15 -29.68 23.24
N THR A 5 -20.52 -29.85 21.96
CA THR A 5 -19.65 -29.61 20.81
C THR A 5 -19.59 -28.12 20.52
N ILE A 6 -18.48 -27.47 20.82
CA ILE A 6 -18.23 -26.07 20.46
C ILE A 6 -17.75 -26.03 19.01
N LEU A 7 -18.63 -25.62 18.10
CA LEU A 7 -18.30 -25.27 16.71
C LEU A 7 -17.60 -23.91 16.72
N LEU A 8 -16.27 -23.93 16.69
CA LEU A 8 -15.44 -22.75 16.56
C LEU A 8 -15.50 -22.27 15.10
N ALA A 9 -16.39 -21.33 14.81
CA ALA A 9 -16.49 -20.69 13.51
C ALA A 9 -15.29 -19.73 13.32
N LEU A 10 -14.19 -20.24 12.76
CA LEU A 10 -13.13 -19.45 12.15
C LEU A 10 -13.68 -18.83 10.85
N GLY A 11 -14.50 -17.79 10.99
CA GLY A 11 -14.90 -16.93 9.88
C GLY A 11 -13.69 -16.10 9.45
N GLY A 12 -13.02 -16.51 8.38
CA GLY A 12 -11.89 -15.82 7.80
C GLY A 12 -12.25 -14.41 7.35
N LEU A 13 -11.73 -13.42 8.06
CA LEU A 13 -11.52 -12.08 7.52
C LEU A 13 -10.36 -12.14 6.53
N ALA A 14 -10.60 -12.76 5.38
CA ALA A 14 -9.75 -12.62 4.21
C ALA A 14 -10.03 -11.23 3.62
N GLY A 15 -9.55 -10.19 4.31
CA GLY A 15 -9.35 -8.91 3.66
C GLY A 15 -8.36 -9.19 2.53
N THR A 16 -8.80 -9.02 1.30
CA THR A 16 -7.89 -8.93 0.16
C THR A 16 -6.98 -7.76 0.48
N ALA A 17 -5.79 -8.05 1.00
CA ALA A 17 -4.70 -7.08 0.98
C ALA A 17 -4.54 -6.74 -0.49
N HIS A 18 -5.14 -5.61 -0.90
CA HIS A 18 -5.02 -5.11 -2.25
C HIS A 18 -3.53 -4.86 -2.41
N ALA A 19 -2.92 -5.77 -3.17
CA ALA A 19 -1.49 -5.87 -3.30
C ALA A 19 -0.91 -4.53 -3.72
N ASP A 20 0.37 -4.40 -3.45
CA ASP A 20 1.21 -3.31 -3.88
C ASP A 20 1.31 -3.29 -5.42
N GLN A 21 0.26 -2.81 -6.10
CA GLN A 21 0.03 -2.97 -7.55
C GLN A 21 1.18 -2.38 -8.38
N CYS A 22 1.79 -1.31 -7.88
CA CYS A 22 2.90 -0.60 -8.51
C CYS A 22 4.00 -0.21 -7.51
N GLU A 23 4.25 -1.01 -6.47
CA GLU A 23 5.42 -0.80 -5.60
C GLU A 23 6.71 -1.24 -6.30
N TRP A 24 6.67 -2.35 -7.03
CA TRP A 24 7.79 -2.86 -7.81
C TRP A 24 7.51 -2.67 -9.30
N VAL A 25 8.25 -1.76 -9.93
CA VAL A 25 8.03 -1.37 -11.33
C VAL A 25 9.27 -1.64 -12.16
N SER A 26 9.11 -1.70 -13.49
CA SER A 26 10.27 -1.84 -14.39
C SER A 26 11.25 -0.67 -14.21
N GLU A 27 12.52 -0.87 -14.56
CA GLU A 27 13.53 0.19 -14.56
C GLU A 27 13.07 1.44 -15.34
N THR A 28 12.41 1.27 -16.48
CA THR A 28 11.90 2.39 -17.29
C THR A 28 10.81 3.16 -16.55
N GLN A 29 9.87 2.48 -15.89
CA GLN A 29 8.82 3.10 -15.09
C GLN A 29 9.41 3.81 -13.86
N ALA A 30 10.35 3.18 -13.14
CA ALA A 30 11.02 3.79 -12.00
C ALA A 30 11.82 5.03 -12.39
N ALA A 31 12.48 5.00 -13.56
CA ALA A 31 13.18 6.15 -14.11
C ALA A 31 12.22 7.31 -14.43
N LYS A 32 11.07 7.01 -15.02
CA LYS A 32 10.02 8.00 -15.30
C LYS A 32 9.42 8.58 -14.02
N ALA A 33 9.16 7.75 -13.01
CA ALA A 33 8.70 8.17 -11.69
C ALA A 33 9.70 9.15 -11.06
N ALA A 34 10.98 8.77 -10.99
CA ALA A 34 12.04 9.61 -10.43
C ALA A 34 12.17 10.95 -11.17
N ALA A 35 12.02 10.97 -12.50
CA ALA A 35 12.06 12.21 -13.29
C ALA A 35 10.88 13.15 -12.99
N ILE A 36 9.69 12.62 -12.72
CA ILE A 36 8.53 13.41 -12.29
C ILE A 36 8.79 13.95 -10.88
N LEU A 37 9.19 13.07 -9.95
CA LEU A 37 9.43 13.40 -8.55
C LEU A 37 10.57 14.42 -8.37
N ALA A 38 11.59 14.40 -9.23
CA ALA A 38 12.70 15.35 -9.21
C ALA A 38 12.25 16.81 -9.40
N LYS A 39 11.06 17.03 -9.99
CA LYS A 39 10.43 18.37 -10.10
C LYS A 39 9.80 18.84 -8.78
N LYS A 40 9.89 18.02 -7.72
CA LYS A 40 9.35 18.24 -6.38
C LYS A 40 7.86 18.60 -6.39
N PRO A 41 7.00 17.80 -7.06
CA PRO A 41 5.56 18.01 -6.95
C PRO A 41 5.11 17.78 -5.50
N LYS A 42 3.98 18.39 -5.14
CA LYS A 42 3.27 18.01 -3.92
C LYS A 42 2.66 16.62 -4.16
N LEU A 43 2.86 15.69 -3.25
CA LEU A 43 2.32 14.34 -3.29
C LEU A 43 1.22 14.18 -2.27
N ILE A 44 0.36 13.19 -2.51
CA ILE A 44 -0.64 12.72 -1.56
C ILE A 44 -0.81 11.20 -1.72
N GLU A 45 -1.01 10.52 -0.61
CA GLU A 45 -1.30 9.07 -0.59
C GLU A 45 -2.81 8.86 -0.47
N PHE A 46 -3.36 7.92 -1.24
CA PHE A 46 -4.76 7.53 -1.14
C PHE A 46 -4.97 6.11 -1.67
N CYS A 47 -5.37 5.17 -0.80
CA CYS A 47 -5.67 3.80 -1.19
C CYS A 47 -7.19 3.56 -1.22
N GLU A 48 -7.82 3.83 -2.36
CA GLU A 48 -9.25 3.54 -2.57
C GLU A 48 -9.60 2.06 -2.36
N PRO A 49 -8.83 1.09 -2.88
CA PRO A 49 -9.13 -0.33 -2.65
C PRO A 49 -8.98 -0.77 -1.19
N CYS A 50 -8.20 -0.02 -0.39
CA CYS A 50 -8.06 -0.28 1.05
C CYS A 50 -9.27 0.20 1.86
N GLY A 51 -10.17 0.97 1.25
CA GLY A 51 -11.31 1.59 1.94
C GLY A 51 -10.96 2.87 2.69
N ASP A 52 -9.88 3.55 2.30
CA ASP A 52 -9.55 4.86 2.86
C ASP A 52 -10.72 5.83 2.62
N ALA A 53 -11.16 6.51 3.69
CA ALA A 53 -12.28 7.45 3.60
C ALA A 53 -11.89 8.78 2.95
N ALA A 54 -10.61 9.12 2.96
CA ALA A 54 -10.06 10.34 2.38
C ALA A 54 -8.57 10.18 2.08
N PRO A 55 -8.01 10.97 1.15
CA PRO A 55 -6.57 11.07 0.94
C PRO A 55 -5.81 11.57 2.18
N GLY A 56 -4.53 11.22 2.29
CA GLY A 56 -3.63 11.67 3.36
C GLY A 56 -3.24 13.15 3.28
N GLU A 57 -2.33 13.59 4.16
CA GLU A 57 -1.85 14.98 4.12
C GLU A 57 -0.89 15.21 2.94
N PRO A 58 -1.07 16.28 2.15
CA PRO A 58 -0.16 16.55 1.05
C PRO A 58 1.25 16.96 1.52
N PHE A 59 2.30 16.35 0.97
CA PHE A 59 3.69 16.61 1.34
C PHE A 59 4.59 16.84 0.12
N VAL A 60 5.81 17.34 0.33
CA VAL A 60 6.81 17.50 -0.74
C VAL A 60 7.99 16.58 -0.45
N PRO A 61 8.38 15.69 -1.39
CA PRO A 61 9.54 14.80 -1.24
C PRO A 61 10.83 15.56 -0.91
N LYS A 62 11.62 15.06 0.05
CA LYS A 62 12.96 15.58 0.34
C LYS A 62 14.03 14.76 -0.36
N THR A 63 13.91 13.44 -0.31
CA THR A 63 14.80 12.50 -1.00
C THR A 63 14.00 11.54 -1.88
N ILE A 64 14.57 11.20 -3.03
CA ILE A 64 13.99 10.28 -4.00
C ILE A 64 15.10 9.30 -4.38
N GLU A 65 14.84 8.03 -4.15
CA GLU A 65 15.79 6.95 -4.39
C GLU A 65 15.12 5.87 -5.23
N ARG A 66 15.93 5.14 -6.00
CA ARG A 66 15.48 3.92 -6.68
C ARG A 66 16.34 2.77 -6.17
N ALA A 67 15.70 1.68 -5.76
CA ALA A 67 16.38 0.50 -5.29
C ALA A 67 15.99 -0.71 -6.14
N ALA A 68 16.97 -1.51 -6.54
CA ALA A 68 16.68 -2.79 -7.19
C ALA A 68 16.08 -3.76 -6.16
N VAL A 69 14.96 -4.37 -6.50
CA VAL A 69 14.21 -5.30 -5.61
C VAL A 69 14.24 -6.76 -6.08
N GLY A 70 14.79 -7.02 -7.27
CA GLY A 70 14.92 -8.35 -7.87
C GLY A 70 14.40 -8.39 -9.31
N ASP A 71 14.79 -9.40 -10.10
CA ASP A 71 14.22 -9.71 -11.43
C ASP A 71 14.04 -8.53 -12.40
N GLY A 72 14.92 -7.52 -12.34
CA GLY A 72 14.85 -6.33 -13.19
C GLY A 72 13.82 -5.27 -12.76
N TYR A 73 13.18 -5.45 -11.61
CA TYR A 73 12.27 -4.48 -10.99
C TYR A 73 13.03 -3.53 -10.05
N GLN A 74 12.46 -2.34 -9.90
CA GLN A 74 12.91 -1.32 -8.97
C GLN A 74 11.73 -0.82 -8.13
N ALA A 75 12.01 -0.55 -6.86
CA ALA A 75 11.14 0.23 -6.00
C ALA A 75 11.54 1.71 -6.03
N VAL A 76 10.55 2.58 -5.94
CA VAL A 76 10.75 4.03 -5.78
C VAL A 76 10.57 4.36 -4.31
N SER A 77 11.65 4.85 -3.69
CA SER A 77 11.63 5.26 -2.30
C SER A 77 11.58 6.79 -2.18
N ILE A 78 10.70 7.28 -1.31
CA ILE A 78 10.54 8.71 -1.00
C ILE A 78 10.81 8.87 0.49
N ASP A 79 11.75 9.75 0.84
CA ASP A 79 12.14 9.98 2.23
C ASP A 79 12.49 8.68 3.01
N GLY A 80 13.11 7.72 2.31
CA GLY A 80 13.58 6.44 2.87
C GLY A 80 12.51 5.34 3.01
N ARG A 81 11.28 5.58 2.56
CA ARG A 81 10.20 4.57 2.53
C ARG A 81 9.85 4.20 1.09
N SER A 82 9.61 2.92 0.81
CA SER A 82 9.08 2.43 -0.47
C SER A 82 7.62 2.89 -0.64
N TYR A 83 7.23 3.35 -1.83
CA TYR A 83 5.86 3.79 -2.12
C TYR A 83 5.27 2.98 -3.27
N ASP A 84 4.02 2.56 -3.12
CA ASP A 84 3.21 2.08 -4.22
C ASP A 84 2.75 3.27 -5.08
N LEU A 85 3.16 3.28 -6.36
CA LEU A 85 2.78 4.33 -7.29
C LEU A 85 1.28 4.32 -7.62
N ALA A 86 0.56 3.21 -7.42
CA ALA A 86 -0.88 3.12 -7.64
C ALA A 86 -1.69 3.92 -6.61
N TYR A 87 -1.14 4.11 -5.41
CA TYR A 87 -1.78 4.83 -4.31
C TYR A 87 -1.12 6.19 -4.04
N THR A 88 -0.21 6.62 -4.91
CA THR A 88 0.48 7.91 -4.80
C THR A 88 0.02 8.83 -5.93
N PHE A 89 -0.38 10.05 -5.60
CA PHE A 89 -0.80 11.05 -6.58
C PHE A 89 0.10 12.29 -6.51
N ALA A 90 0.47 12.83 -7.68
CA ALA A 90 1.31 14.01 -7.80
C ALA A 90 0.51 15.21 -8.29
N LYS A 91 0.68 16.37 -7.65
CA LYS A 91 0.04 17.63 -8.05
C LYS A 91 0.60 18.07 -9.41
N THR A 92 -0.23 18.01 -10.46
CA THR A 92 0.15 18.41 -11.83
C THR A 92 -0.32 19.82 -12.16
N THR A 93 -1.38 20.30 -11.50
CA THR A 93 -1.90 21.67 -11.60
C THR A 93 -2.38 22.15 -10.24
N ASP A 94 -2.74 23.43 -10.11
CA ASP A 94 -3.21 23.99 -8.84
C ASP A 94 -4.46 23.29 -8.29
N THR A 95 -5.28 22.68 -9.15
CA THR A 95 -6.56 22.06 -8.79
C THR A 95 -6.61 20.55 -9.02
N ARG A 96 -5.48 19.91 -9.37
CA ARG A 96 -5.46 18.50 -9.77
C ARG A 96 -4.22 17.75 -9.31
N TYR A 97 -4.45 16.54 -8.83
CA TYR A 97 -3.43 15.51 -8.69
C TYR A 97 -3.67 14.40 -9.71
N GLU A 98 -2.59 13.85 -10.28
CA GLU A 98 -2.65 12.70 -11.18
C GLU A 98 -1.98 11.49 -10.54
N ASN A 99 -2.55 10.32 -10.76
CA ASN A 99 -2.06 9.06 -10.21
C ASN A 99 -0.68 8.73 -10.79
N MET A 100 0.30 8.43 -9.93
CA MET A 100 1.68 8.18 -10.34
C MET A 100 1.80 6.93 -11.21
N ALA A 101 1.02 5.87 -10.96
CA ALA A 101 0.99 4.68 -11.82
C ALA A 101 0.57 5.05 -13.25
N MET A 102 -0.49 5.85 -13.41
CA MET A 102 -0.96 6.30 -14.72
C MET A 102 0.09 7.16 -15.45
N LEU A 103 0.74 8.07 -14.72
CA LEU A 103 1.80 8.91 -15.26
C LEU A 103 2.99 8.09 -15.78
N VAL A 104 3.34 6.98 -15.12
CA VAL A 104 4.48 6.15 -15.51
C VAL A 104 4.12 5.00 -16.44
N GLY A 105 2.82 4.74 -16.66
CA GLY A 105 2.33 3.60 -17.43
C GLY A 105 2.48 2.28 -16.67
N CYS A 106 2.30 2.30 -15.35
CA CYS A 106 2.10 1.09 -14.55
C CYS A 106 0.61 0.74 -14.53
N PRO A 107 0.21 -0.50 -14.89
CA PRO A 107 -1.19 -0.91 -14.85
C PRO A 107 -1.67 -0.97 -13.39
N ALA A 108 -2.71 -0.20 -13.08
CA ALA A 108 -3.34 -0.20 -11.77
C ALA A 108 -4.87 -0.18 -11.93
N ASP A 109 -5.55 -0.94 -11.08
CA ASP A 109 -6.99 -1.14 -11.08
C ASP A 109 -7.60 -0.74 -9.72
N GLY A 110 -8.88 -0.33 -9.76
CA GLY A 110 -9.60 0.09 -8.56
C GLY A 110 -9.11 1.40 -7.94
N VAL A 111 -8.26 2.14 -8.65
CA VAL A 111 -7.76 3.46 -8.27
C VAL A 111 -8.19 4.51 -9.30
N SER A 112 -8.44 5.72 -8.82
CA SER A 112 -8.80 6.87 -9.61
C SER A 112 -7.60 7.37 -10.41
N PRO A 113 -7.80 7.80 -11.68
CA PRO A 113 -6.71 8.32 -12.50
C PRO A 113 -6.26 9.72 -12.05
N SER A 114 -7.15 10.49 -11.44
CA SER A 114 -6.86 11.80 -10.86
C SER A 114 -7.73 12.12 -9.66
N LEU A 115 -7.28 13.08 -8.85
CA LEU A 115 -8.04 13.69 -7.78
C LEU A 115 -8.20 15.18 -8.07
N LYS A 116 -9.42 15.71 -7.89
CA LYS A 116 -9.69 17.15 -7.98
C LYS A 116 -9.65 17.80 -6.61
N ILE A 117 -9.05 18.97 -6.56
CA ILE A 117 -9.13 19.87 -5.42
C ILE A 117 -10.34 20.77 -5.65
N GLU A 118 -11.42 20.55 -4.91
CA GLU A 118 -12.62 21.39 -5.04
C GLU A 118 -12.45 22.73 -4.33
N SER A 119 -11.78 22.74 -3.17
CA SER A 119 -11.39 23.97 -2.49
C SER A 119 -10.23 23.73 -1.51
N GLU A 120 -9.22 24.61 -1.56
CA GLU A 120 -8.24 24.73 -0.48
C GLU A 120 -8.87 25.64 0.59
N THR A 121 -9.37 25.05 1.68
CA THR A 121 -9.86 25.82 2.83
C THR A 121 -8.71 26.08 3.81
N PRO A 122 -8.77 27.13 4.66
CA PRO A 122 -7.78 27.33 5.73
C PRO A 122 -7.65 26.14 6.70
N SER A 123 -8.68 25.27 6.76
CA SER A 123 -8.74 24.06 7.58
C SER A 123 -8.27 22.79 6.87
N GLY A 124 -7.92 22.84 5.58
CA GLY A 124 -7.54 21.67 4.81
C GLY A 124 -8.06 21.70 3.36
N VAL A 125 -7.62 20.73 2.57
CA VAL A 125 -7.99 20.62 1.16
C VAL A 125 -9.11 19.60 1.04
N MET A 126 -10.25 20.00 0.45
CA MET A 126 -11.28 19.04 0.04
C MET A 126 -10.87 18.43 -1.29
N ILE A 127 -10.58 17.12 -1.27
CA ILE A 127 -10.09 16.37 -2.41
C ILE A 127 -11.12 15.31 -2.74
N THR A 128 -11.66 15.36 -3.96
CA THR A 128 -12.65 14.42 -4.47
C THR A 128 -12.01 13.60 -5.58
N ALA A 129 -12.24 12.29 -5.58
CA ALA A 129 -11.84 11.43 -6.68
C ALA A 129 -12.56 11.86 -7.97
N ASP A 130 -11.84 11.90 -9.09
CA ASP A 130 -12.49 12.04 -10.39
C ASP A 130 -13.14 10.71 -10.76
N ASP A 131 -14.45 10.60 -10.54
CA ASP A 131 -15.27 9.45 -10.96
C ASP A 131 -15.31 9.23 -12.49
N HIS A 132 -14.58 10.04 -13.27
CA HIS A 132 -14.34 9.80 -14.68
C HIS A 132 -13.36 8.65 -14.83
N ARG A 133 -13.81 7.43 -14.51
CA ARG A 133 -13.30 6.23 -15.15
C ARG A 133 -13.49 6.46 -16.65
N PRO A 134 -12.42 6.57 -17.46
CA PRO A 134 -12.60 6.52 -18.90
C PRO A 134 -13.44 5.27 -19.17
N PRO A 135 -14.54 5.36 -19.95
CA PRO A 135 -15.34 4.18 -20.25
C PRO A 135 -14.35 3.09 -20.66
N ALA A 136 -14.38 1.96 -19.96
CA ALA A 136 -13.48 0.85 -20.22
C ALA A 136 -13.44 0.71 -21.74
N GLN A 137 -12.27 0.98 -22.34
CA GLN A 137 -12.17 0.91 -23.79
C GLN A 137 -12.74 -0.46 -24.15
N PRO A 138 -13.80 -0.54 -24.97
CA PRO A 138 -14.33 -1.83 -25.36
C PRO A 138 -13.12 -2.64 -25.85
N PRO A 139 -13.01 -3.92 -25.46
CA PRO A 139 -11.86 -4.73 -25.85
C PRO A 139 -11.65 -4.45 -27.33
N VAL A 140 -10.47 -3.94 -27.68
CA VAL A 140 -10.15 -3.60 -29.06
C VAL A 140 -10.48 -4.87 -29.82
N VAL A 141 -11.61 -4.84 -30.53
CA VAL A 141 -11.94 -5.85 -31.50
C VAL A 141 -10.81 -5.66 -32.47
N LEU A 142 -9.84 -6.56 -32.41
CA LEU A 142 -8.78 -6.62 -33.37
C LEU A 142 -9.52 -6.85 -34.68
N ASP A 143 -9.81 -5.76 -35.38
CA ASP A 143 -10.41 -5.81 -36.71
C ASP A 143 -9.60 -6.85 -37.44
N GLU A 144 -10.31 -7.89 -37.90
CA GLU A 144 -9.76 -9.03 -38.57
C GLU A 144 -8.80 -8.49 -39.63
N LEU A 145 -7.50 -8.67 -39.37
CA LEU A 145 -6.45 -8.17 -40.24
C LEU A 145 -6.83 -8.58 -41.66
N PRO A 146 -6.83 -7.66 -42.64
CA PRO A 146 -7.10 -8.02 -44.01
C PRO A 146 -6.22 -9.23 -44.35
N PRO A 147 -6.77 -10.23 -45.06
CA PRO A 147 -6.05 -11.46 -45.36
C PRO A 147 -4.67 -11.09 -45.91
N PRO A 148 -3.59 -11.68 -45.38
CA PRO A 148 -2.25 -11.29 -45.77
C PRO A 148 -2.13 -11.41 -47.29
N GLU A 149 -1.86 -10.28 -47.96
CA GLU A 149 -1.42 -10.33 -49.34
C GLU A 149 -0.26 -11.29 -49.42
N THR A 150 -0.36 -12.22 -50.37
CA THR A 150 0.55 -13.35 -50.54
C THR A 150 1.92 -12.85 -50.99
N GLU A 151 2.70 -12.33 -50.06
CA GLU A 151 4.09 -11.97 -50.29
C GLU A 151 4.88 -13.28 -50.43
N ARG A 152 5.53 -13.44 -51.59
CA ARG A 152 6.33 -14.62 -51.91
C ARG A 152 7.46 -14.76 -50.90
N VAL A 153 7.32 -15.73 -50.00
CA VAL A 153 8.37 -16.15 -49.08
C VAL A 153 9.55 -16.71 -49.87
N VAL A 154 10.63 -15.94 -49.92
CA VAL A 154 11.98 -16.45 -50.21
C VAL A 154 12.41 -17.25 -48.98
N LEU A 155 12.66 -18.56 -49.15
CA LEU A 155 13.17 -19.43 -48.08
C LEU A 155 14.53 -18.90 -47.58
N ALA A 156 14.51 -18.19 -46.45
CA ALA A 156 15.67 -18.01 -45.60
C ALA A 156 15.70 -19.13 -44.55
N ALA A 157 16.91 -19.65 -44.28
CA ALA A 157 17.17 -20.79 -43.40
C ALA A 157 16.58 -20.61 -41.98
N PRO A 158 16.19 -21.71 -41.31
CA PRO A 158 15.54 -21.64 -39.99
C PRO A 158 16.50 -21.06 -38.93
N PRO A 159 16.12 -20.00 -38.20
CA PRO A 159 16.82 -19.62 -36.99
C PRO A 159 16.57 -20.66 -35.89
N SER A 160 17.63 -21.03 -35.19
CA SER A 160 17.63 -21.96 -34.06
C SER A 160 16.57 -21.60 -33.02
N SER A 161 15.79 -22.60 -32.62
CA SER A 161 14.72 -22.53 -31.63
C SER A 161 15.16 -21.86 -30.31
N PRO A 162 14.35 -20.95 -29.73
CA PRO A 162 14.65 -20.31 -28.46
C PRO A 162 14.60 -21.34 -27.33
N GLN A 163 15.67 -21.43 -26.55
CA GLN A 163 15.68 -22.24 -25.33
C GLN A 163 14.99 -21.46 -24.21
N THR A 164 13.85 -21.97 -23.74
CA THR A 164 13.16 -21.46 -22.56
C THR A 164 13.90 -21.93 -21.32
N ILE A 165 14.64 -21.03 -20.67
CA ILE A 165 15.24 -21.31 -19.36
C ILE A 165 14.24 -20.87 -18.28
N VAL A 166 13.65 -21.84 -17.59
CA VAL A 166 12.76 -21.60 -16.45
C VAL A 166 13.61 -21.54 -15.19
N TYR A 167 13.74 -20.36 -14.58
CA TYR A 167 14.34 -20.21 -13.26
C TYR A 167 13.23 -20.23 -12.21
N SER A 168 13.16 -21.28 -11.39
CA SER A 168 12.33 -21.29 -10.19
C SER A 168 13.18 -20.84 -9.00
N THR A 169 12.96 -19.63 -8.50
CA THR A 169 13.59 -19.16 -7.26
C THR A 169 12.72 -19.56 -6.08
N THR A 170 13.09 -20.64 -5.41
CA THR A 170 12.44 -21.03 -4.15
C THR A 170 12.94 -20.08 -3.05
N TYR A 171 12.17 -19.03 -2.76
CA TYR A 171 12.48 -18.11 -1.67
C TYR A 171 12.05 -18.74 -0.33
N THR A 172 12.98 -19.40 0.35
CA THR A 172 12.80 -19.86 1.73
C THR A 172 12.97 -18.67 2.67
N GLN A 173 11.88 -17.99 3.05
CA GLN A 173 11.92 -17.10 4.21
C GLN A 173 12.10 -17.94 5.47
N SER A 174 13.32 -17.96 5.99
CA SER A 174 13.56 -18.42 7.36
C SER A 174 13.04 -17.34 8.31
N ILE A 175 11.76 -17.40 8.64
CA ILE A 175 11.23 -16.62 9.77
C ILE A 175 11.97 -17.13 11.01
N SER A 176 12.84 -16.28 11.55
CA SER A 176 13.56 -16.58 12.77
C SER A 176 12.56 -16.74 13.90
N TRP A 177 12.32 -17.97 14.34
CA TRP A 177 11.45 -18.30 15.47
C TRP A 177 11.81 -17.51 16.74
N LEU A 178 13.05 -17.04 16.84
CA LEU A 178 13.55 -16.18 17.91
C LEU A 178 12.79 -14.84 17.97
N ALA A 179 12.46 -14.24 16.82
CA ALA A 179 11.71 -12.98 16.76
C ALA A 179 10.28 -13.14 17.26
N VAL A 180 9.64 -14.27 16.94
CA VAL A 180 8.29 -14.62 17.41
C VAL A 180 8.29 -14.86 18.93
N ALA A 181 9.33 -15.52 19.46
CA ALA A 181 9.45 -15.76 20.89
C ALA A 181 9.66 -14.47 21.71
N ILE A 182 10.47 -13.53 21.23
CA ILE A 182 10.73 -12.27 21.94
C ILE A 182 9.47 -11.38 21.99
N ALA A 183 8.70 -11.30 20.89
CA ALA A 183 7.45 -10.56 20.85
C ALA A 183 6.39 -11.13 21.80
N GLY A 184 6.32 -12.47 21.95
CA GLY A 184 5.38 -13.13 22.85
C GLY A 184 5.68 -12.93 24.34
N VAL A 185 6.96 -12.93 24.74
CA VAL A 185 7.34 -12.84 26.16
C VAL A 185 7.30 -11.39 26.68
N GLY A 186 7.62 -10.39 25.85
CA GLY A 186 7.61 -8.98 26.26
C GLY A 186 6.23 -8.45 26.64
N GLY A 187 5.18 -8.89 25.95
CA GLY A 187 3.80 -8.43 26.19
C GLY A 187 3.22 -8.83 27.56
N PHE A 188 3.63 -9.98 28.11
CA PHE A 188 3.10 -10.46 29.39
C PHE A 188 3.63 -9.67 30.60
N PHE A 189 4.87 -9.19 30.56
CA PHE A 189 5.43 -8.44 31.69
C PHE A 189 4.90 -7.00 31.79
N ALA A 190 4.66 -6.34 30.64
CA ALA A 190 4.11 -4.98 30.64
C ALA A 190 2.64 -4.93 31.13
N GLY A 191 1.82 -5.93 30.77
CA GLY A 191 0.43 -6.02 31.24
C GLY A 191 0.31 -6.32 32.75
N GLY A 192 1.17 -7.17 33.30
CA GLY A 192 1.12 -7.54 34.72
C GLY A 192 1.45 -6.38 35.67
N MET A 193 2.43 -5.54 35.31
CA MET A 193 2.86 -4.40 36.13
C MET A 193 1.78 -3.31 36.25
N THR A 194 1.04 -3.04 35.17
CA THR A 194 -0.02 -2.01 35.18
C THR A 194 -1.21 -2.42 36.05
N MET A 195 -1.60 -3.70 36.02
CA MET A 195 -2.68 -4.23 36.84
C MET A 195 -2.36 -4.19 38.34
N LEU A 196 -1.13 -4.57 38.74
CA LEU A 196 -0.71 -4.50 40.15
C LEU A 196 -0.62 -3.06 40.67
N GLY A 197 -0.16 -2.12 39.85
CA GLY A 197 -0.14 -0.69 40.18
C GLY A 197 -1.54 -0.12 40.46
N ALA A 198 -2.53 -0.47 39.64
CA ALA A 198 -3.92 -0.03 39.81
C ALA A 198 -4.55 -0.58 41.11
N ILE A 199 -4.26 -1.84 41.47
CA ILE A 199 -4.75 -2.46 42.72
C ILE A 199 -4.14 -1.77 43.96
N ALA A 200 -2.84 -1.48 43.94
CA ALA A 200 -2.16 -0.80 45.04
C ALA A 200 -2.70 0.64 45.27
N LEU A 201 -2.98 1.37 44.19
CA LEU A 201 -3.56 2.72 44.27
C LEU A 201 -4.98 2.71 44.84
N ARG A 202 -5.82 1.73 44.48
CA ARG A 202 -7.17 1.59 45.06
C ARG A 202 -7.12 1.33 46.56
N ARG A 203 -6.22 0.45 47.03
CA ARG A 203 -6.05 0.17 48.47
C ARG A 203 -5.62 1.41 49.26
N ARG A 204 -4.71 2.23 48.71
CA ARG A 204 -4.29 3.48 49.36
C ARG A 204 -5.42 4.51 49.50
N ARG A 205 -6.33 4.59 48.51
CA ARG A 205 -7.48 5.50 48.59
C ARG A 205 -8.51 5.03 49.62
N ALA A 206 -8.68 3.72 49.80
CA ALA A 206 -9.62 3.16 50.79
C ALA A 206 -9.20 3.39 52.25
N MET A 207 -7.91 3.58 52.53
CA MET A 207 -7.39 3.78 53.88
C MET A 207 -7.22 5.24 54.29
N ARG A 208 -7.64 6.21 53.46
CA ARG A 208 -7.62 7.62 53.88
C ARG A 208 -8.76 7.83 54.89
N PRO A 209 -8.48 8.32 56.11
CA PRO A 209 -9.51 8.61 57.10
C PRO A 209 -10.52 9.58 56.49
N ARG A 210 -11.80 9.32 56.72
CA ARG A 210 -12.86 10.20 56.22
C ARG A 210 -12.79 11.49 57.04
N ALA A 211 -13.05 12.62 56.40
CA ALA A 211 -13.06 13.93 57.06
C ALA A 211 -14.06 13.98 58.25
N SER A 212 -15.03 13.06 58.29
CA SER A 212 -15.97 12.87 59.41
C SER A 212 -15.34 12.35 60.70
N ASP A 213 -14.14 11.76 60.63
CA ASP A 213 -13.48 11.12 61.78
C ASP A 213 -12.49 12.06 62.49
N LEU A 214 -12.38 13.32 62.04
CA LEU A 214 -11.52 14.32 62.66
C LEU A 214 -12.27 15.01 63.80
N PRO A 215 -11.76 14.97 65.05
CA PRO A 215 -12.39 15.68 66.16
C PRO A 215 -12.34 17.19 65.90
N LEU A 216 -13.51 17.84 65.96
CA LEU A 216 -13.61 19.29 65.93
C LEU A 216 -12.90 19.84 67.19
N ARG A 217 -11.85 20.63 66.96
CA ARG A 217 -11.16 21.42 67.99
C ARG A 217 -11.76 22.80 68.09
#